data_AF-A0A3D1S6D4-F1
#
_entry.id   AF-A0A3D1S6D4-F1
#
_cell.length_a   1.000
_cell.length_b   1.000
_cell.length_c   1.000
_cell.angle_alpha   90.00
_cell.angle_beta   90.00
_cell.angle_gamma   90.00
#
_symmetry.space_group_name_H-M   'P 1'
#
loop_
_entity.id
_entity.type
_entity.pdbx_description
1 polymer ?
#
loop_
_entity_poly.entity_id
_entity_poly.type
_entity_poly.pdbx_seq_one_letter_code
_entity_poly.pdbx_strand_id
1 'polypeptide(L)' 'MGISISDAAAQRARDFLVNRGSGIGLRLGVKTTGCSGLAYVLEFVDDLNEDDTV' A
#
# COMPACT_ATOMS: atom_id res chain seq x y z
N MET A 1 -3.83 16.04 2.31
CA MET A 1 -4.11 14.59 2.45
C MET A 1 -5.23 14.26 1.47
N GLY A 2 -4.98 13.40 0.47
CA GLY A 2 -5.85 13.28 -0.71
C GLY A 2 -5.79 11.92 -1.41
N ILE A 3 -5.35 10.88 -0.69
CA ILE A 3 -5.36 9.51 -1.19
C ILE A 3 -6.60 8.83 -0.64
N SER A 4 -7.44 8.33 -1.52
CA SER A 4 -8.60 7.51 -1.18
C SER A 4 -8.56 6.22 -1.98
N ILE A 5 -9.23 5.20 -1.45
CA ILE A 5 -9.44 3.92 -2.13
C ILE A 5 -10.94 3.65 -2.18
N SER A 6 -11.38 2.93 -3.20
CA SER A 6 -12.78 2.51 -3.28
C SER A 6 -13.10 1.47 -2.19
N ASP A 7 -14.37 1.36 -1.82
CA ASP A 7 -14.82 0.37 -0.82
C ASP A 7 -14.46 -1.06 -1.23
N ALA A 8 -14.53 -1.37 -2.52
CA ALA A 8 -14.14 -2.66 -3.07
C ALA A 8 -12.63 -2.94 -2.90
N ALA A 9 -11.78 -1.94 -3.13
CA ALA A 9 -10.35 -2.06 -2.92
C ALA A 9 -10.01 -2.20 -1.43
N ALA A 10 -10.70 -1.45 -0.58
CA ALA A 10 -10.55 -1.54 0.87
C ALA A 10 -10.92 -2.93 1.40
N GLN A 11 -12.03 -3.50 0.90
CA GLN A 11 -12.44 -4.85 1.29
C GLN A 11 -11.40 -5.88 0.86
N ARG A 12 -10.93 -5.80 -0.38
CA ARG A 12 -9.93 -6.72 -0.91
C ARG A 12 -8.60 -6.63 -0.14
N ALA A 13 -8.16 -5.42 0.23
CA ALA A 13 -6.99 -5.21 1.07
C ALA A 13 -7.14 -5.88 2.45
N ARG A 14 -8.30 -5.71 3.09
CA ARG A 14 -8.61 -6.36 4.37
C ARG A 14 -8.58 -7.89 4.25
N ASP A 15 -9.22 -8.45 3.23
CA ASP A 15 -9.26 -9.90 3.02
C ASP A 15 -7.83 -10.46 2.85
N PHE A 16 -6.97 -9.76 2.12
CA PHE A 16 -5.57 -10.17 1.97
C PHE A 16 -4.78 -10.08 3.27
N LEU A 17 -4.96 -9.04 4.09
CA LEU A 17 -4.30 -8.93 5.40
C LEU A 17 -4.74 -10.05 6.34
N VAL A 18 -6.04 -10.36 6.37
CA VAL A 18 -6.58 -11.48 7.16
C VAL A 18 -5.98 -12.81 6.68
N ASN A 19 -5.92 -13.05 5.38
CA ASN A 19 -5.34 -14.27 4.82
C ASN A 19 -3.82 -14.38 5.05
N ARG A 20 -3.12 -13.24 5.06
CA ARG A 20 -1.69 -13.16 5.41
C ARG A 20 -1.45 -13.44 6.89
N GLY A 21 -2.42 -13.13 7.76
CA GLY A 21 -2.36 -13.33 9.21
C GLY A 21 -1.44 -12.35 9.96
N SER A 22 -0.86 -11.37 9.25
CA SER A 22 0.03 -10.34 9.78
C SER A 22 0.01 -9.12 8.87
N GLY A 23 0.38 -7.96 9.42
CA GLY A 23 0.39 -6.67 8.72
C GLY A 23 -0.52 -5.65 9.39
N ILE A 24 -0.03 -4.41 9.48
CA ILE A 24 -0.79 -3.26 9.97
C ILE A 24 -1.55 -2.55 8.84
N GLY A 25 -1.20 -2.82 7.58
CA GLY A 25 -1.86 -2.18 6.44
C GLY A 25 -1.17 -2.42 5.09
N LEU A 26 -1.46 -1.51 4.16
CA LEU A 26 -0.81 -1.41 2.86
C LEU A 26 -0.07 -0.08 2.76
N ARG A 27 1.15 -0.10 2.19
CA ARG A 27 1.89 1.11 1.81
C ARG A 27 1.80 1.31 0.30
N LEU A 28 1.50 2.54 -0.11
CA LEU A 28 1.58 2.98 -1.50
C LEU A 28 2.92 3.67 -1.73
N GLY A 29 3.75 3.09 -2.58
CA GLY A 29 5.04 3.64 -2.99
C GLY A 29 5.09 3.94 -4.48
N VAL A 30 6.20 4.56 -4.89
CA VAL A 30 6.57 4.72 -6.30
C VAL A 30 7.99 4.20 -6.51
N LYS A 31 8.25 3.56 -7.64
CA LYS A 31 9.59 3.13 -8.05
C LYS A 31 9.90 3.58 -9.47
N THR A 32 11.17 3.81 -9.77
CA THR A 32 11.64 4.12 -11.13
C THR A 32 11.47 2.91 -12.04
N THR A 33 11.07 3.14 -13.29
CA THR A 33 10.94 2.11 -14.33
C THR A 33 11.34 2.66 -15.70
N GLY A 34 12.19 1.93 -16.44
CA GLY A 34 12.72 2.38 -17.73
C GLY A 34 13.63 3.60 -17.65
N CYS A 35 13.75 4.35 -18.76
CA CYS A 35 14.68 5.48 -18.84
C CYS A 35 14.22 6.72 -18.06
N SER A 36 12.91 6.92 -17.87
CA SER A 36 12.35 8.11 -17.20
C SER A 36 10.96 7.86 -16.58
N GLY A 37 10.55 6.59 -16.43
CA GLY A 37 9.22 6.25 -15.94
C GLY A 37 9.15 6.04 -14.44
N LEU A 38 7.93 6.11 -13.90
CA LEU A 38 7.59 5.76 -12.53
C LEU A 38 6.47 4.71 -12.54
N ALA A 39 6.47 3.83 -11.54
CA ALA A 39 5.42 2.84 -11.32
C ALA A 39 4.97 2.87 -9.87
N TYR A 40 3.67 2.72 -9.64
CA TYR A 40 3.12 2.52 -8.31
C TYR A 40 3.44 1.12 -7.78
N VAL A 41 3.62 1.02 -6.48
CA VAL A 41 3.82 -0.24 -5.77
C VAL A 41 2.89 -0.27 -4.56
N LEU A 42 2.23 -1.40 -4.35
CA LEU A 42 1.43 -1.67 -3.17
C LEU A 42 2.05 -2.86 -2.43
N GLU A 43 2.37 -2.67 -1.16
CA GLU A 43 3.03 -3.67 -0.34
C GLU A 43 2.32 -3.81 1.00
N PHE A 44 2.26 -5.03 1.55
CA PHE A 44 1.87 -5.22 2.94
C PHE A 44 2.99 -4.69 3.83
N VAL A 45 2.61 -3.99 4.90
CA VAL A 45 3.56 -3.47 5.88
C VAL A 45 3.18 -3.95 7.27
N ASP A 46 4.19 -4.31 8.04
CA ASP A 46 4.07 -4.77 9.42
C ASP A 46 4.38 -3.65 10.42
N ASP A 47 5.12 -2.61 10.02
CA ASP A 47 5.49 -1.45 10.83
C ASP A 47 5.37 -0.13 10.04
N LEU A 48 5.20 0.98 10.77
CA LEU A 48 5.23 2.33 10.22
C LEU A 48 6.66 2.87 10.18
N ASN A 49 7.03 3.49 9.06
CA ASN A 49 8.28 4.24 8.97
C ASN A 49 8.08 5.67 9.47
N GLU A 50 9.18 6.34 9.86
CA GLU A 50 9.14 7.75 10.29
C GLU A 50 8.70 8.71 9.17
N ASP A 51 8.85 8.31 7.91
CA ASP A 51 8.50 9.09 6.72
C ASP A 51 7.12 8.74 6.14
N ASP A 52 6.38 7.82 6.75
CA ASP A 52 5.01 7.50 6.31
C ASP A 52 4.02 8.61 6.66
N THR A 53 2.98 8.74 5.83
CA THR A 53 1.78 9.53 6.14
C THR A 53 0.56 8.61 6.09
N VAL A 54 -0.23 8.58 7.17
CA VAL A 54 -1.46 7.77 7.32
C VAL A 54 -2.70 8.65 7.20
#